data_AF-A0A3C1SFT3-F1
#
_entry.id   AF-A0A3C1SFT3-F1
#
_cell.length_a   1.000
_cell.length_b   1.000
_cell.length_c   1.000
_cell.angle_alpha   90.00
_cell.angle_beta   90.00
_cell.angle_gamma   90.00
#
_symmetry.space_group_name_H-M   'P 1'
#
loop_
_entity.id
_entity.type
_entity.pdbx_description
1 polymer ?
#
loop_
_entity_poly.entity_id
_entity_poly.type
_entity_poly.pdbx_seq_one_letter_code
_entity_poly.pdbx_strand_id
1 'polypeptide(L)' 'MWSHVRFDVSPEEGLAGIPDFIIAPASDIGTTFEKPVICVAEAKRENFNEGWAQAIAEMVASQRFNGDENIEIFGIVT' A
#
# COMPACT_ATOMS: atom_id res chain seq x y z
N MET A 1 -7.70 -5.29 -7.37
CA MET A 1 -7.58 -5.39 -5.91
C MET A 1 -6.65 -6.54 -5.62
N TRP A 2 -5.65 -6.28 -4.80
CA TRP A 2 -4.57 -7.20 -4.47
C TRP A 2 -4.59 -7.38 -2.97
N SER A 3 -4.56 -8.62 -2.49
CA SER A 3 -4.64 -8.93 -1.07
C SER A 3 -3.41 -9.70 -0.63
N HIS A 4 -2.79 -9.28 0.47
CA HIS A 4 -1.62 -9.93 1.07
C HIS A 4 -0.46 -10.16 0.07
N VAL A 5 -0.29 -9.25 -0.88
CA VAL A 5 0.84 -9.28 -1.83
C VAL A 5 2.01 -8.56 -1.22
N ARG A 6 3.19 -9.19 -1.22
CA ARG A 6 4.42 -8.58 -0.70
C ARG A 6 4.76 -7.30 -1.48
N PHE A 7 4.96 -6.21 -0.77
CA PHE A 7 5.21 -4.90 -1.32
C PHE A 7 6.44 -4.26 -0.66
N ASP A 8 7.61 -4.60 -1.20
CA ASP A 8 8.91 -4.16 -0.70
C ASP A 8 9.47 -3.11 -1.66
N VAL A 9 9.27 -1.82 -1.33
CA VAL A 9 9.68 -0.69 -2.17
C VAL A 9 11.05 -0.15 -1.78
N SER A 10 11.29 0.02 -0.47
CA SER A 10 12.58 0.44 0.08
C SER A 10 12.77 -0.14 1.49
N PRO A 11 13.24 -1.40 1.60
CA PRO A 11 13.47 -2.05 2.89
C PRO A 11 14.42 -1.28 3.82
N GLU A 12 15.41 -0.59 3.25
CA GLU A 12 16.37 0.24 3.98
C GLU A 12 15.73 1.44 4.71
N GLU A 13 14.59 1.91 4.21
CA GLU A 13 13.79 2.99 4.82
C GLU A 13 12.55 2.47 5.55
N GLY A 14 12.43 1.14 5.69
CA GLY A 14 11.28 0.50 6.34
C GLY A 14 10.01 0.46 5.49
N LEU A 15 10.09 0.78 4.20
CA LEU A 15 8.98 0.70 3.24
C LEU A 15 8.89 -0.70 2.62
N ALA A 16 8.72 -1.71 3.48
CA ALA A 16 8.63 -3.11 3.10
C ALA A 16 7.64 -3.86 3.99
N GLY A 17 6.82 -4.74 3.41
CA GLY A 17 5.76 -5.40 4.15
C GLY A 17 4.76 -6.16 3.29
N ILE A 18 3.68 -6.61 3.95
CA ILE A 18 2.56 -7.31 3.33
C ILE A 18 1.28 -6.56 3.71
N PRO A 19 0.78 -5.69 2.82
CA PRO A 19 -0.48 -4.98 3.02
C PRO A 19 -1.68 -5.92 3.04
N ASP A 20 -2.72 -5.56 3.80
CA ASP A 20 -3.97 -6.31 3.80
C ASP A 20 -4.64 -6.22 2.42
N PHE A 21 -4.80 -4.98 1.89
CA PHE A 21 -5.20 -4.75 0.50
C PHE A 21 -4.55 -3.53 -0.17
N ILE A 22 -4.30 -3.67 -1.47
CA ILE A 22 -3.95 -2.57 -2.38
C ILE A 22 -4.97 -2.51 -3.52
N ILE A 23 -5.45 -1.31 -3.83
CA ILE A 23 -6.22 -1.03 -5.06
C ILE A 23 -5.30 -0.33 -6.07
N ALA A 24 -5.16 -0.97 -7.21
CA ALA A 24 -4.23 -0.61 -8.26
C ALA A 24 -4.67 -1.26 -9.59
N PRO A 25 -4.43 -0.60 -10.73
CA PRO A 25 -4.41 -1.26 -12.03
C PRO A 25 -3.58 -2.55 -12.01
N ALA A 26 -4.01 -3.52 -12.82
CA ALA A 26 -3.17 -4.67 -13.13
C ALA A 26 -2.24 -4.32 -14.29
N SER A 27 -1.07 -4.95 -14.33
CA SER A 27 -0.22 -4.92 -15.52
C SER A 27 -0.91 -5.58 -16.71
N ASP A 28 -0.41 -5.37 -17.92
CA ASP A 28 -1.00 -5.93 -19.15
C ASP A 28 -1.16 -7.46 -19.10
N ILE A 29 -0.29 -8.14 -18.36
CA ILE A 29 -0.27 -9.60 -18.21
C ILE A 29 -1.17 -10.04 -17.01
N GLY A 30 -1.57 -9.10 -16.16
CA GLY A 30 -2.48 -9.35 -15.05
C GLY A 30 -1.86 -10.07 -13.85
N THR A 31 -0.54 -10.25 -13.83
CA THR A 31 0.17 -10.98 -12.78
C THR A 31 0.71 -10.08 -11.67
N THR A 32 0.80 -8.78 -11.93
CA THR A 32 1.31 -7.76 -11.02
C THR A 32 0.41 -6.54 -11.04
N PHE A 33 0.56 -5.69 -10.05
CA PHE A 33 -0.08 -4.38 -10.04
C PHE A 33 0.86 -3.28 -10.47
N GLU A 34 0.27 -2.19 -10.94
CA GLU A 34 0.95 -0.97 -11.33
C GLU A 34 0.22 0.21 -10.71
N LYS A 35 0.94 1.28 -10.38
CA LYS A 35 0.36 2.54 -9.92
C LYS A 35 -0.68 2.38 -8.79
N PRO A 36 -0.33 1.79 -7.63
CA PRO A 36 -1.21 1.76 -6.46
C PRO A 36 -1.74 3.14 -6.11
N VAL A 37 -3.03 3.21 -5.80
CA VAL A 37 -3.77 4.45 -5.49
C VAL A 37 -4.56 4.38 -4.20
N ILE A 38 -4.84 3.17 -3.66
CA ILE A 38 -5.48 3.01 -2.35
C ILE A 38 -4.77 1.91 -1.57
N CYS A 39 -4.44 2.20 -0.32
CA CYS A 39 -3.91 1.27 0.67
C CYS A 39 -4.97 1.05 1.75
N VAL A 40 -5.24 -0.21 2.09
CA VAL A 40 -6.20 -0.58 3.13
C VAL A 40 -5.50 -1.43 4.17
N ALA A 41 -5.54 -0.98 5.42
CA ALA A 41 -5.01 -1.69 6.57
C ALA A 41 -6.14 -2.09 7.53
N GLU A 42 -6.09 -3.32 8.04
CA GLU A 42 -7.03 -3.77 9.07
C GLU A 42 -6.54 -3.40 10.47
N ALA A 43 -7.39 -2.72 11.25
CA ALA A 43 -7.10 -2.41 12.65
C ALA A 43 -7.17 -3.69 13.49
N LYS A 44 -6.00 -4.23 13.82
CA LYS A 44 -5.91 -5.45 14.64
C LYS A 44 -6.22 -5.12 16.10
N ARG A 45 -7.13 -5.90 16.70
CA ARG A 45 -7.54 -5.75 18.12
C ARG A 45 -8.01 -4.33 18.47
N GLU A 46 -8.71 -3.69 17.54
CA GLU A 46 -9.21 -2.31 17.67
C GLU A 46 -8.09 -1.26 17.83
N ASN A 47 -6.84 -1.60 17.52
CA ASN A 47 -5.71 -0.67 17.54
C ASN A 47 -5.62 0.13 16.23
N PHE A 48 -6.50 1.12 16.09
CA PHE A 48 -6.51 2.00 14.91
C PHE A 48 -5.23 2.81 14.73
N ASN A 49 -4.48 3.09 15.80
CA ASN A 49 -3.21 3.83 15.68
C ASN A 49 -2.18 3.02 14.89
N GLU A 50 -2.10 1.71 15.15
CA GLU A 50 -1.25 0.80 14.40
C GLU A 50 -1.75 0.64 12.96
N GLY A 51 -3.06 0.52 12.76
CA GLY A 51 -3.66 0.50 11.43
C GLY A 51 -3.34 1.75 10.61
N TRP A 52 -3.42 2.95 11.21
CA TRP A 52 -3.04 4.19 10.53
C TRP A 52 -1.54 4.27 10.25
N ALA A 53 -0.70 3.82 11.18
CA ALA A 53 0.74 3.77 10.96
C ALA A 53 1.09 2.87 9.76
N GLN A 54 0.45 1.71 9.66
CA GLN A 54 0.59 0.81 8.51
C GLN A 54 0.06 1.46 7.22
N ALA A 55 -1.17 1.97 7.22
CA ALA A 55 -1.76 2.60 6.04
C ALA A 55 -0.91 3.76 5.50
N ILE A 56 -0.38 4.62 6.38
CA ILE A 56 0.50 5.73 5.98
C ILE A 56 1.83 5.21 5.42
N ALA A 57 2.44 4.20 6.02
CA ALA A 57 3.67 3.61 5.50
C ALA A 57 3.45 3.02 4.08
N GLU A 58 2.33 2.33 3.86
CA GLU A 58 1.94 1.79 2.57
C GLU A 58 1.64 2.90 1.54
N MET A 59 1.03 4.02 1.96
CA MET A 59 0.81 5.18 1.10
C MET A 59 2.13 5.79 0.66
N VAL A 60 3.09 5.96 1.57
CA VAL A 60 4.44 6.48 1.25
C VAL A 60 5.19 5.52 0.31
N ALA A 61 5.10 4.21 0.57
CA ALA A 61 5.65 3.19 -0.32
C ALA A 61 5.02 3.26 -1.72
N SER A 62 3.69 3.43 -1.81
CA SER A 62 2.96 3.56 -3.06
C SER A 62 3.35 4.82 -3.83
N GLN A 63 3.46 5.97 -3.14
CA GLN A 63 3.92 7.22 -3.74
C GLN A 63 5.31 7.06 -4.36
N ARG A 64 6.23 6.40 -3.65
CA ARG A 64 7.59 6.16 -4.12
C ARG A 64 7.64 5.17 -5.27
N PHE A 65 6.86 4.09 -5.20
CA PHE A 65 6.72 3.11 -6.26
C PHE A 65 6.18 3.73 -7.55
N ASN A 66 5.24 4.67 -7.41
CA ASN A 66 4.64 5.37 -8.55
C ASN A 66 5.64 6.31 -9.25
N GLY A 67 6.58 6.89 -8.51
CA GLY A 67 7.56 7.84 -9.04
C GLY A 67 6.93 9.12 -9.61
N ASP A 68 5.67 9.41 -9.26
CA ASP A 68 4.91 10.55 -9.76
C ASP A 68 4.12 11.19 -8.60
N GLU A 69 4.58 12.35 -8.15
CA GLU A 69 3.98 13.14 -7.06
C GLU A 69 2.56 13.64 -7.36
N ASN A 70 2.10 13.57 -8.62
CA ASN A 70 0.74 13.97 -9.00
C ASN A 70 -0.29 12.85 -8.80
N ILE A 71 0.14 11.61 -8.52
CA ILE A 71 -0.77 10.51 -8.23
C ILE A 71 -1.12 10.54 -6.75
N GLU A 72 -2.34 10.97 -6.44
CA GLU A 72 -2.88 10.93 -5.09
C GLU A 72 -3.06 9.48 -4.60
N ILE A 73 -2.59 9.22 -3.39
CA ILE A 73 -2.74 7.93 -2.71
C ILE A 73 -3.71 8.10 -1.54
N PHE A 74 -4.68 7.21 -1.41
CA PHE A 74 -5.65 7.21 -0.32
C PHE A 74 -5.37 6.08 0.66
N GLY A 75 -5.50 6.36 1.96
CA GLY A 75 -5.40 5.37 3.02
C GLY A 75 -6.76 5.11 3.66
N ILE A 76 -7.08 3.84 3.89
CA ILE A 76 -8.28 3.42 4.60
C ILE A 76 -7.84 2.49 5.73
N VAL A 77 -8.39 2.71 6.93
CA VAL A 77 -8.27 1.78 8.04
C VAL A 77 -9.65 1.25 8.38
N THR A 78 -9.79 -0.07 8.42
CA THR A 78 -11.05 -0.77 8.71
C THR A 78 -11.00 -1.48 10.05
#